data_AF-A0A842RDJ4-F1
#
_entry.id   AF-A0A842RDJ4-F1
#
_cell.length_a   1.000
_cell.length_b   1.000
_cell.length_c   1.000
_cell.angle_alpha   90.00
_cell.angle_beta   90.00
_cell.angle_gamma   90.00
#
_symmetry.space_group_name_H-M   'P 1'
#
loop_
_entity.id
_entity.type
_entity.pdbx_description
1 polymer ?
#
loop_
_entity_poly.entity_id
_entity_poly.type
_entity_poly.pdbx_seq_one_letter_code
_entity_poly.pdbx_strand_id
1 'polypeptide(L)'
;MSEEETLSNTPEKSQEKTGKIQLVCDVEGCRVHKSLWEVIKLPWWEYPIVAGLIGATITMFVLHTQMKENHGYTIGLVVTASLLGIWFAFRPSEWAVDGLDNVMRYVGLTAYVAGVISSLASNLPEAVAAGIMLVRGAFGSAQGTMLGHELVMTAFYTTLAAAGFNAILLGLVVLVGSKEKSYIEVKKETIVAEGVLLRWGFVATLLTFGVAVIVLIDRLFAEIKAGTNFVGIEELTAELPRMAGISLVVSYLIYLTFLIVKSKQAKIDQKLTIIERPKKPTRSKLDEKMPDKLPMEERTTTITTTPPPKKVLDEPEEINILEERDGSYESDIGEGLSDPFISGPHMEHPHVTFGTSIVLVILGITGIAGGGFLLSHSVEMSLETIDLDVEIMALIVGFSGAVPEHGIAVVAAAQGKTDVALGNLLGGILQMTLLIFGAFATIVRAPINDFMIFQLIALAGILWFIKRAITDDGKISIFEGIMILLAQTFSFLLLIGELTGLGLF
;
A
#
# COMPACT_ATOMS: atom_id res chain seq x y z
N MET A 1 -25.60 -39.96 -49.23
CA MET A 1 -24.56 -40.67 -48.46
C MET A 1 -23.56 -39.59 -48.07
N SER A 2 -23.43 -39.12 -46.83
CA SER A 2 -23.22 -39.87 -45.55
C SER A 2 -21.96 -40.73 -45.63
N GLU A 3 -21.01 -40.75 -44.68
CA GLU A 3 -20.78 -40.03 -43.39
C GLU A 3 -19.44 -39.23 -43.48
N GLU A 4 -19.09 -38.20 -42.71
CA GLU A 4 -18.83 -38.03 -41.25
C GLU A 4 -17.57 -38.73 -40.69
N GLU A 5 -17.02 -38.19 -39.58
CA GLU A 5 -15.70 -38.46 -38.92
C GLU A 5 -14.44 -37.82 -39.55
N THR A 6 -13.48 -37.23 -38.80
CA THR A 6 -13.40 -36.89 -37.36
C THR A 6 -12.50 -35.66 -37.12
N LEU A 7 -12.81 -34.86 -36.10
CA LEU A 7 -11.92 -33.82 -35.58
C LEU A 7 -10.74 -34.43 -34.79
N SER A 8 -9.52 -33.92 -34.99
CA SER A 8 -8.39 -34.13 -34.07
C SER A 8 -7.81 -32.78 -33.63
N ASN A 9 -8.14 -32.36 -32.41
CA ASN A 9 -7.64 -31.13 -31.80
C ASN A 9 -6.18 -31.25 -31.36
N THR A 10 -5.31 -30.38 -31.87
CA THR A 10 -4.13 -29.88 -31.13
C THR A 10 -3.84 -28.44 -31.56
N PRO A 11 -4.00 -27.43 -30.68
CA PRO A 11 -3.48 -26.09 -30.96
C PRO A 11 -1.97 -26.11 -30.75
N GLU A 12 -1.22 -26.08 -31.86
CA GLU A 12 0.23 -26.14 -31.86
C GLU A 12 0.82 -24.85 -31.25
N LYS A 13 1.52 -24.98 -30.11
CA LYS A 13 2.21 -23.84 -29.46
C LYS A 13 3.47 -23.47 -30.26
N SER A 14 3.33 -22.61 -31.26
CA SER A 14 4.45 -22.02 -31.99
C SER A 14 5.24 -21.05 -31.11
N GLN A 15 6.24 -21.55 -30.39
CA GLN A 15 7.23 -20.70 -29.71
C GLN A 15 8.28 -20.19 -30.71
N GLU A 16 8.03 -19.05 -31.32
CA GLU A 16 9.03 -18.38 -32.17
C GLU A 16 10.08 -17.66 -31.29
N LYS A 17 11.22 -18.33 -31.05
CA LYS A 17 12.37 -17.74 -30.33
C LYS A 17 13.16 -16.78 -31.21
N THR A 18 12.73 -15.53 -31.31
CA THR A 18 13.61 -14.42 -31.70
C THR A 18 14.25 -13.79 -30.45
N GLY A 19 15.57 -13.63 -30.46
CA GLY A 19 16.44 -13.64 -29.27
C GLY A 19 16.38 -12.47 -28.28
N LYS A 20 15.28 -11.72 -28.19
CA LYS A 20 15.06 -10.67 -27.17
C LYS A 20 13.64 -10.58 -26.60
N ILE A 21 12.64 -11.18 -27.23
CA ILE A 21 11.23 -11.01 -26.87
C ILE A 21 10.55 -12.39 -26.88
N GLN A 22 9.94 -12.79 -25.77
CA GLN A 22 9.06 -13.96 -25.76
C GLN A 22 7.63 -13.54 -26.08
N LEU A 23 7.23 -13.77 -27.33
CA LEU A 23 5.84 -13.71 -27.75
C LEU A 23 5.11 -14.97 -27.28
N VAL A 24 4.14 -14.79 -26.38
CA VAL A 24 3.21 -15.83 -25.95
C VAL A 24 1.82 -15.43 -26.41
N CYS A 25 1.32 -16.14 -27.44
CA CYS A 25 -0.02 -15.97 -27.95
C CYS A 25 -0.99 -16.91 -27.22
N ASP A 26 -2.12 -16.36 -26.80
CA ASP A 26 -3.24 -17.05 -26.19
C ASP A 26 -4.55 -16.61 -26.88
N VAL A 27 -5.70 -17.14 -26.48
CA VAL A 27 -7.01 -16.82 -27.09
C VAL A 27 -7.37 -15.32 -27.00
N GLU A 28 -6.71 -14.59 -26.09
CA GLU A 28 -6.86 -13.14 -25.87
C GLU A 28 -5.86 -12.28 -26.67
N GLY A 29 -4.90 -12.88 -27.39
CA GLY A 29 -3.90 -12.18 -28.23
C GLY A 29 -2.45 -12.56 -27.95
N CYS A 30 -1.53 -11.98 -28.74
CA CYS A 30 -0.08 -12.18 -28.59
C CYS A 30 0.53 -11.16 -27.63
N ARG A 31 1.14 -11.66 -26.53
CA ARG A 31 1.72 -10.85 -25.46
C ARG A 31 3.24 -10.95 -25.46
N VAL A 32 3.92 -9.83 -25.20
CA VAL A 32 5.38 -9.75 -25.06
C VAL A 32 5.76 -9.83 -23.58
N HIS A 33 6.41 -10.92 -23.18
CA HIS A 33 7.04 -10.98 -21.86
C HIS A 33 8.41 -10.30 -21.87
N LYS A 34 8.66 -9.41 -20.90
CA LYS A 34 10.00 -8.87 -20.63
C LYS A 34 10.93 -9.98 -20.12
N SER A 35 12.19 -9.90 -20.48
CA SER A 35 13.24 -10.77 -19.94
C SER A 35 13.65 -10.36 -18.52
N LEU A 36 14.17 -11.30 -17.72
CA LEU A 36 14.68 -11.03 -16.37
C LEU A 36 15.68 -9.86 -16.35
N TRP A 37 16.56 -9.84 -17.35
CA TRP A 37 17.59 -8.81 -17.52
C TRP A 37 17.04 -7.42 -17.83
N GLU A 38 15.84 -7.29 -18.42
CA GLU A 38 15.22 -5.99 -18.67
C GLU A 38 14.58 -5.38 -17.43
N VAL A 39 14.20 -6.21 -16.44
CA VAL A 39 13.65 -5.77 -15.16
C VAL A 39 14.77 -5.43 -14.17
N ILE A 40 15.81 -6.26 -14.09
CA ILE A 40 16.94 -6.06 -13.16
C ILE A 40 17.93 -4.96 -13.63
N LYS A 41 17.82 -4.48 -14.87
CA LYS A 41 18.81 -3.56 -15.46
C LYS A 41 18.92 -2.22 -14.72
N LEU A 42 19.92 -2.12 -13.86
CA LEU A 42 20.35 -0.86 -13.28
C LEU A 42 20.84 0.11 -14.38
N PRO A 43 20.60 1.43 -14.24
CA PRO A 43 21.17 2.43 -15.13
C PRO A 43 22.69 2.49 -14.96
N TRP A 44 23.40 2.87 -16.02
CA TRP A 44 24.87 2.77 -16.11
C TRP A 44 25.63 3.53 -15.00
N TRP A 45 25.01 4.58 -14.44
CA TRP A 45 25.60 5.42 -13.39
C TRP A 45 25.48 4.82 -11.98
N GLU A 46 24.61 3.82 -11.75
CA GLU A 46 24.52 3.16 -10.43
C GLU A 46 25.68 2.20 -10.18
N TYR A 47 26.14 1.45 -11.19
CA TYR A 47 27.26 0.50 -11.04
C TYR A 47 28.51 1.12 -10.40
N PRO A 48 29.06 2.28 -10.84
CA PRO A 48 30.22 2.89 -10.19
C PRO A 48 29.92 3.43 -8.79
N ILE A 49 28.70 3.89 -8.51
CA ILE A 49 28.29 4.35 -7.17
C ILE A 49 28.26 3.18 -6.20
N VAL A 50 27.60 2.07 -6.56
CA VAL A 50 27.48 0.87 -5.71
C VAL A 50 28.83 0.21 -5.51
N ALA A 51 29.66 0.10 -6.56
CA ALA A 51 31.03 -0.40 -6.44
C ALA A 51 31.88 0.50 -5.52
N GLY A 52 31.71 1.82 -5.61
CA GLY A 52 32.34 2.80 -4.72
C GLY A 52 31.88 2.66 -3.27
N LEU A 53 30.58 2.49 -3.01
CA LEU A 53 30.02 2.29 -1.68
C LEU A 53 30.48 0.96 -1.05
N ILE A 54 30.52 -0.13 -1.82
CA ILE A 54 31.06 -1.42 -1.36
C ILE A 54 32.55 -1.26 -1.00
N GLY A 55 33.35 -0.66 -1.88
CA GLY A 55 34.77 -0.40 -1.63
C GLY A 55 35.01 0.49 -0.41
N ALA A 56 34.21 1.55 -0.24
CA ALA A 56 34.28 2.45 0.91
C ALA A 56 33.89 1.75 2.22
N THR A 57 32.80 0.96 2.21
CA THR A 57 32.34 0.20 3.38
C THR A 57 33.37 -0.84 3.83
N ILE A 58 33.94 -1.60 2.88
CA ILE A 58 35.03 -2.56 3.16
C ILE A 58 36.27 -1.83 3.70
N THR A 59 36.63 -0.69 3.10
CA THR A 59 37.79 0.12 3.56
C THR A 59 37.58 0.63 4.98
N MET A 60 36.41 1.21 5.29
CA MET A 60 36.08 1.69 6.63
C MET A 60 35.99 0.55 7.64
N PHE A 61 35.48 -0.62 7.26
CA PHE A 61 35.47 -1.80 8.12
C PHE A 61 36.90 -2.27 8.46
N VAL A 62 37.78 -2.35 7.46
CA VAL A 62 39.19 -2.68 7.70
C VAL A 62 39.84 -1.62 8.59
N LEU A 63 39.65 -0.32 8.32
CA LEU A 63 40.22 0.75 9.16
C LEU A 63 39.71 0.70 10.60
N HIS A 64 38.40 0.53 10.81
CA HIS A 64 37.80 0.36 12.13
C HIS A 64 38.37 -0.86 12.89
N THR A 65 38.55 -2.01 12.22
CA THR A 65 39.13 -3.19 12.88
C THR A 65 40.62 -3.04 13.23
N GLN A 66 41.39 -2.26 12.47
CA GLN A 66 42.82 -2.01 12.73
C GLN A 66 43.06 -0.86 13.72
N MET A 67 42.20 0.16 13.74
CA MET A 67 42.39 1.42 14.47
C MET A 67 41.18 1.74 15.37
N LYS A 68 40.81 0.80 16.24
CA LYS A 68 39.59 0.86 17.08
C LYS A 68 39.46 2.12 17.96
N GLU A 69 40.57 2.75 18.36
CA GLU A 69 40.55 3.96 19.20
C GLU A 69 40.16 5.24 18.45
N ASN A 70 40.07 5.21 17.11
CA ASN A 70 39.69 6.40 16.33
C ASN A 70 38.21 6.36 15.92
N HIS A 71 37.38 7.08 16.69
CA HIS A 71 35.94 7.28 16.46
C HIS A 71 35.60 7.73 15.02
N GLY A 72 36.51 8.44 14.33
CA GLY A 72 36.29 8.87 12.95
C GLY A 72 36.12 7.71 11.95
N TYR A 73 36.75 6.56 12.19
CA TYR A 73 36.56 5.37 11.34
C TYR A 73 35.24 4.66 11.66
N THR A 74 34.78 4.68 12.91
CA THR A 74 33.45 4.15 13.27
C THR A 74 32.34 4.97 12.62
N ILE A 75 32.41 6.30 12.69
CA ILE A 75 31.46 7.20 12.00
C ILE A 75 31.51 6.96 10.48
N GLY A 76 32.71 6.85 9.90
CA GLY A 76 32.88 6.52 8.48
C GLY A 76 32.28 5.17 8.09
N LEU A 77 32.41 4.15 8.93
CA LEU A 77 31.80 2.83 8.74
C LEU A 77 30.27 2.91 8.84
N VAL A 78 29.73 3.53 9.88
CA VAL A 78 28.28 3.74 10.06
C VAL A 78 27.68 4.43 8.83
N VAL A 79 28.27 5.53 8.36
CA VAL A 79 27.76 6.27 7.19
C VAL A 79 27.82 5.44 5.91
N THR A 80 28.95 4.78 5.64
CA THR A 80 29.11 3.98 4.41
C THR A 80 28.25 2.72 4.40
N ALA A 81 28.18 2.00 5.53
CA ALA A 81 27.31 0.83 5.71
C ALA A 81 25.82 1.20 5.65
N SER A 82 25.40 2.34 6.22
CA SER A 82 24.02 2.82 6.10
C SER A 82 23.66 3.17 4.66
N LEU A 83 24.50 3.91 3.93
CA LEU A 83 24.24 4.24 2.52
C LEU A 83 24.17 3.00 1.63
N LEU A 84 25.07 2.03 1.85
CA LEU A 84 25.03 0.74 1.15
C LEU A 84 23.81 -0.09 1.54
N GLY A 85 23.44 -0.07 2.83
CA GLY A 85 22.26 -0.75 3.37
C GLY A 85 20.96 -0.22 2.80
N ILE A 86 20.79 1.11 2.70
CA ILE A 86 19.66 1.77 2.03
C ILE A 86 19.56 1.31 0.57
N TRP A 87 20.67 1.30 -0.17
CA TRP A 87 20.64 0.86 -1.57
C TRP A 87 20.23 -0.61 -1.71
N PHE A 88 20.75 -1.50 -0.86
CA PHE A 88 20.34 -2.92 -0.80
C PHE A 88 18.93 -3.14 -0.27
N ALA A 89 18.34 -2.18 0.44
CA ALA A 89 16.94 -2.25 0.84
C ALA A 89 16.03 -1.82 -0.32
N PHE A 90 16.31 -0.66 -0.94
CA PHE A 90 15.46 0.02 -1.93
C PHE A 90 15.52 -0.56 -3.36
N ARG A 91 16.70 -0.88 -3.92
CA ARG A 91 16.73 -1.43 -5.29
C ARG A 91 16.16 -2.85 -5.37
N PRO A 92 16.44 -3.73 -4.39
CA PRO A 92 15.83 -5.05 -4.33
C PRO A 92 14.34 -5.07 -3.95
N SER A 93 13.79 -4.07 -3.26
CA SER A 93 12.33 -3.97 -3.03
C SER A 93 11.55 -3.74 -4.31
N GLU A 94 12.01 -2.89 -5.24
CA GLU A 94 11.39 -2.76 -6.56
C GLU A 94 11.23 -4.13 -7.26
N TRP A 95 12.27 -4.98 -7.23
CA TRP A 95 12.22 -6.33 -7.79
C TRP A 95 11.28 -7.26 -7.01
N ALA A 96 11.24 -7.16 -5.68
CA ALA A 96 10.32 -7.93 -4.85
C ALA A 96 8.85 -7.57 -5.13
N VAL A 97 8.55 -6.27 -5.26
CA VAL A 97 7.22 -5.72 -5.58
C VAL A 97 6.77 -6.18 -6.97
N ASP A 98 7.58 -5.97 -8.01
CA ASP A 98 7.27 -6.41 -9.38
C ASP A 98 7.07 -7.93 -9.45
N GLY A 99 7.94 -8.70 -8.80
CA GLY A 99 7.82 -10.15 -8.73
C GLY A 99 6.53 -10.60 -8.04
N LEU A 100 6.18 -9.98 -6.91
CA LEU A 100 5.01 -10.34 -6.12
C LEU A 100 3.70 -9.96 -6.81
N ASP A 101 3.61 -8.77 -7.41
CA ASP A 101 2.46 -8.34 -8.23
C ASP A 101 2.20 -9.31 -9.39
N ASN A 102 3.24 -9.69 -10.15
CA ASN A 102 3.09 -10.67 -11.23
C ASN A 102 2.61 -12.03 -10.70
N VAL A 103 3.14 -12.52 -9.57
CA VAL A 103 2.64 -13.77 -8.94
C VAL A 103 1.16 -13.65 -8.55
N MET A 104 0.73 -12.52 -7.97
CA MET A 104 -0.68 -12.31 -7.60
C MET A 104 -1.62 -12.27 -8.81
N ARG A 105 -1.17 -11.67 -9.92
CA ARG A 105 -1.90 -11.70 -11.20
C ARG A 105 -1.99 -13.13 -11.78
N TYR A 106 -0.95 -13.94 -11.66
CA TYR A 106 -0.97 -15.36 -12.03
C TYR A 106 -1.90 -16.20 -11.14
N VAL A 107 -1.96 -15.93 -9.83
CA VAL A 107 -2.96 -16.51 -8.90
C VAL A 107 -4.39 -16.07 -9.25
N GLY A 108 -4.54 -15.04 -10.08
CA GLY A 108 -5.80 -14.57 -10.61
C GLY A 108 -6.51 -13.56 -9.72
N LEU A 109 -5.78 -12.85 -8.85
CA LEU A 109 -6.30 -11.71 -8.10
C LEU A 109 -6.50 -10.50 -9.02
N THR A 110 -7.34 -9.55 -8.61
CA THR A 110 -7.52 -8.29 -9.35
C THR A 110 -6.29 -7.40 -9.20
N ALA A 111 -6.08 -6.46 -10.13
CA ALA A 111 -4.92 -5.55 -10.08
C ALA A 111 -4.85 -4.73 -8.76
N TYR A 112 -6.00 -4.33 -8.22
CA TYR A 112 -6.09 -3.67 -6.91
C TYR A 112 -5.60 -4.59 -5.78
N VAL A 113 -6.08 -5.84 -5.72
CA VAL A 113 -5.68 -6.80 -4.68
C VAL A 113 -4.23 -7.26 -4.84
N ALA A 114 -3.75 -7.41 -6.08
CA ALA A 114 -2.34 -7.64 -6.37
C ALA A 114 -1.49 -6.49 -5.82
N GLY A 115 -1.89 -5.23 -6.04
CA GLY A 115 -1.25 -4.03 -5.50
C GLY A 115 -1.22 -3.95 -3.97
N VAL A 116 -2.33 -4.28 -3.29
CA VAL A 116 -2.41 -4.31 -1.81
C VAL A 116 -1.55 -5.41 -1.20
N ILE A 117 -1.32 -6.52 -1.92
CA ILE A 117 -0.41 -7.59 -1.49
C ILE A 117 1.04 -7.25 -1.85
N SER A 118 1.29 -6.66 -3.03
CA SER A 118 2.64 -6.27 -3.44
C SER A 118 3.18 -5.12 -2.61
N SER A 119 2.33 -4.26 -2.03
CA SER A 119 2.77 -3.24 -1.08
C SER A 119 3.32 -3.83 0.23
N LEU A 120 3.04 -5.10 0.56
CA LEU A 120 3.77 -5.77 1.64
C LEU A 120 5.28 -5.84 1.33
N ALA A 121 5.65 -5.99 0.06
CA ALA A 121 7.06 -6.07 -0.36
C ALA A 121 7.76 -4.69 -0.36
N SER A 122 7.03 -3.59 -0.61
CA SER A 122 7.60 -2.23 -0.46
C SER A 122 7.80 -1.83 1.00
N ASN A 123 7.05 -2.41 1.94
CA ASN A 123 7.23 -2.23 3.38
C ASN A 123 8.17 -3.29 4.02
N LEU A 124 8.83 -4.16 3.23
CA LEU A 124 9.84 -5.09 3.74
C LEU A 124 11.18 -4.45 4.16
N PRO A 125 11.73 -3.43 3.48
CA PRO A 125 12.94 -2.71 3.90
C PRO A 125 13.00 -2.38 5.40
N GLU A 126 11.97 -1.71 5.91
CA GLU A 126 11.87 -1.27 7.30
C GLU A 126 11.48 -2.43 8.21
N ALA A 127 10.54 -3.29 7.79
CA ALA A 127 10.13 -4.45 8.58
C ALA A 127 11.27 -5.45 8.82
N VAL A 128 12.18 -5.61 7.85
CA VAL A 128 13.34 -6.50 7.98
C VAL A 128 14.44 -5.83 8.79
N ALA A 129 14.76 -4.55 8.55
CA ALA A 129 15.72 -3.81 9.38
C ALA A 129 15.30 -3.79 10.86
N ALA A 130 14.05 -3.38 11.13
CA ALA A 130 13.48 -3.35 12.46
C ALA A 130 13.28 -4.74 13.06
N GLY A 131 12.95 -5.75 12.25
CA GLY A 131 12.85 -7.15 12.71
C GLY A 131 14.20 -7.72 13.16
N ILE A 132 15.29 -7.41 12.45
CA ILE A 132 16.64 -7.79 12.86
C ILE A 132 17.03 -7.07 14.16
N MET A 133 16.76 -5.76 14.27
CA MET A 133 16.97 -5.02 15.53
C MET A 133 16.17 -5.60 16.69
N LEU A 134 14.89 -5.94 16.48
CA LEU A 134 14.03 -6.55 17.50
C LEU A 134 14.56 -7.90 17.98
N VAL A 135 14.97 -8.78 17.06
CA VAL A 135 15.47 -10.13 17.42
C VAL A 135 16.78 -10.00 18.19
N ARG A 136 17.73 -9.20 17.71
CA ARG A 136 19.02 -8.98 18.38
C ARG A 136 18.84 -8.30 19.74
N GLY A 137 18.01 -7.27 19.79
CA GLY A 137 17.64 -6.55 20.99
C GLY A 137 16.97 -7.45 22.03
N ALA A 138 16.02 -8.29 21.64
CA ALA A 138 15.35 -9.23 22.53
C ALA A 138 16.34 -10.23 23.16
N PHE A 139 17.32 -10.72 22.40
CA PHE A 139 18.38 -11.57 22.95
C PHE A 139 19.30 -10.82 23.92
N GLY A 140 19.69 -9.58 23.62
CA GLY A 140 20.51 -8.75 24.53
C GLY A 140 19.77 -8.32 25.80
N SER A 141 18.51 -7.90 25.66
CA SER A 141 17.63 -7.52 26.76
C SER A 141 17.39 -8.71 27.71
N ALA A 142 17.21 -9.93 27.18
CA ALA A 142 17.14 -11.15 27.99
C ALA A 142 18.45 -11.49 28.73
N GLN A 143 19.58 -10.93 28.31
CA GLN A 143 20.88 -11.00 29.01
C GLN A 143 21.13 -9.79 29.93
N GLY A 144 20.21 -8.81 29.98
CA GLY A 144 20.32 -7.61 30.81
C GLY A 144 21.17 -6.48 30.22
N THR A 145 21.42 -6.47 28.89
CA THR A 145 22.22 -5.41 28.25
C THR A 145 21.36 -4.18 27.92
N MET A 146 21.87 -2.97 28.20
CA MET A 146 21.23 -1.69 27.86
C MET A 146 21.00 -1.53 26.35
N LEU A 147 22.04 -1.74 25.53
CA LEU A 147 21.97 -1.79 24.06
C LEU A 147 20.89 -2.76 23.53
N GLY A 148 20.66 -3.87 24.24
CA GLY A 148 19.58 -4.80 23.90
C GLY A 148 18.18 -4.21 24.09
N HIS A 149 17.98 -3.44 25.17
CA HIS A 149 16.74 -2.71 25.39
C HIS A 149 16.55 -1.61 24.34
N GLU A 150 17.59 -0.82 24.08
CA GLU A 150 17.57 0.25 23.07
C GLU A 150 17.24 -0.28 21.67
N LEU A 151 17.85 -1.38 21.23
CA LEU A 151 17.53 -2.01 19.94
C LEU A 151 16.07 -2.49 19.84
N VAL A 152 15.45 -2.93 20.95
CA VAL A 152 14.00 -3.23 20.98
C VAL A 152 13.19 -1.95 20.80
N MET A 153 13.54 -0.88 21.53
CA MET A 153 12.88 0.43 21.44
C MET A 153 12.99 0.99 20.01
N THR A 154 14.20 1.04 19.44
CA THR A 154 14.45 1.50 18.06
C THR A 154 13.67 0.67 17.04
N ALA A 155 13.54 -0.64 17.22
CA ALA A 155 12.73 -1.48 16.33
C ALA A 155 11.25 -1.08 16.33
N PHE A 156 10.63 -0.91 17.49
CA PHE A 156 9.24 -0.47 17.58
C PHE A 156 9.06 0.95 17.00
N TYR A 157 9.95 1.88 17.37
CA TYR A 157 9.84 3.27 16.93
C TYR A 157 10.11 3.43 15.44
N THR A 158 10.99 2.61 14.84
CA THR A 158 11.20 2.57 13.39
C THR A 158 9.91 2.22 12.64
N THR A 159 9.12 1.25 13.12
CA THR A 159 7.85 0.87 12.45
C THR A 159 6.81 1.99 12.51
N LEU A 160 6.70 2.68 13.65
CA LEU A 160 5.78 3.80 13.83
C LEU A 160 6.26 5.06 13.09
N ALA A 161 7.58 5.29 13.01
CA ALA A 161 8.20 6.34 12.21
C ALA A 161 7.96 6.12 10.71
N ALA A 162 8.17 4.90 10.20
CA ALA A 162 7.89 4.56 8.80
C ALA A 162 6.41 4.79 8.43
N ALA A 163 5.47 4.40 9.31
CA ALA A 163 4.05 4.75 9.15
C ALA A 163 3.82 6.28 9.10
N GLY A 164 4.55 7.05 9.91
CA GLY A 164 4.51 8.52 9.88
C GLY A 164 5.07 9.11 8.58
N PHE A 165 6.20 8.64 8.09
CA PHE A 165 6.74 9.09 6.79
C PHE A 165 5.78 8.74 5.64
N ASN A 166 5.14 7.58 5.67
CA ASN A 166 4.07 7.23 4.72
C ASN A 166 2.87 8.20 4.80
N ALA A 167 2.51 8.70 5.98
CA ALA A 167 1.49 9.76 6.11
C ALA A 167 1.95 11.12 5.57
N ILE A 168 3.22 11.51 5.75
CA ILE A 168 3.77 12.73 5.13
C ILE A 168 3.74 12.63 3.60
N LEU A 169 4.17 11.47 3.06
CA LEU A 169 4.13 11.19 1.62
C LEU A 169 2.70 11.15 1.07
N LEU A 170 1.72 10.72 1.86
CA LEU A 170 0.31 10.79 1.49
C LEU A 170 -0.16 12.24 1.31
N GLY A 171 0.20 13.13 2.24
CA GLY A 171 -0.06 14.57 2.09
C GLY A 171 0.59 15.14 0.81
N LEU A 172 1.83 14.73 0.50
CA LEU A 172 2.51 15.10 -0.74
C LEU A 172 1.83 14.53 -2.00
N VAL A 173 1.36 13.28 -1.97
CA VAL A 173 0.58 12.67 -3.07
C VAL A 173 -0.71 13.45 -3.33
N VAL A 174 -1.43 13.88 -2.29
CA VAL A 174 -2.64 14.70 -2.42
C VAL A 174 -2.30 16.05 -3.06
N LEU A 175 -1.25 16.73 -2.58
CA LEU A 175 -0.77 18.00 -3.12
C LEU A 175 -0.36 17.91 -4.60
N VAL A 176 0.38 16.86 -4.96
CA VAL A 176 0.93 16.69 -6.31
C VAL A 176 -0.13 16.19 -7.29
N GLY A 177 -1.00 15.27 -6.87
CA GLY A 177 -2.10 14.74 -7.68
C GLY A 177 -3.26 15.72 -7.91
N SER A 178 -3.44 16.69 -7.02
CA SER A 178 -4.52 17.70 -7.12
C SER A 178 -4.21 18.87 -8.07
N LYS A 179 -3.03 18.93 -8.71
CA LYS A 179 -2.54 20.11 -9.44
C LYS A 179 -3.49 20.69 -10.51
N GLU A 180 -4.30 19.85 -11.15
CA GLU A 180 -5.20 20.28 -12.23
C GLU A 180 -6.62 20.64 -11.74
N LYS A 181 -7.10 19.99 -10.68
CA LYS A 181 -8.52 20.06 -10.24
C LYS A 181 -8.72 20.63 -8.83
N SER A 182 -7.64 20.91 -8.09
CA SER A 182 -7.62 21.27 -6.66
C SER A 182 -8.09 20.18 -5.68
N TYR A 183 -8.46 19.01 -6.20
CA TYR A 183 -8.79 17.80 -5.46
C TYR A 183 -8.42 16.55 -6.27
N ILE A 184 -8.22 15.43 -5.58
CA ILE A 184 -8.25 14.09 -6.17
C ILE A 184 -9.67 13.54 -6.00
N GLU A 185 -10.28 13.09 -7.08
CA GLU A 185 -11.54 12.35 -7.05
C GLU A 185 -11.23 10.88 -6.74
N VAL A 186 -11.76 10.35 -5.64
CA VAL A 186 -11.49 8.97 -5.22
C VAL A 186 -12.55 8.07 -5.84
N LYS A 187 -12.12 7.09 -6.63
CA LYS A 187 -13.00 6.07 -7.21
C LYS A 187 -13.88 5.42 -6.14
N LYS A 188 -15.19 5.32 -6.40
CA LYS A 188 -16.19 4.81 -5.43
C LYS A 188 -15.85 3.41 -4.91
N GLU A 189 -15.17 2.62 -5.72
CA GLU A 189 -14.74 1.26 -5.41
C GLU A 189 -13.56 1.27 -4.43
N THR A 190 -12.59 2.18 -4.62
CA THR A 190 -11.55 2.49 -3.64
C THR A 190 -12.17 3.00 -2.33
N ILE A 191 -13.17 3.88 -2.38
CA ILE A 191 -13.89 4.37 -1.18
C ILE A 191 -14.52 3.20 -0.39
N VAL A 192 -15.14 2.24 -1.07
CA VAL A 192 -15.81 1.10 -0.42
C VAL A 192 -14.79 0.11 0.16
N ALA A 193 -13.71 -0.19 -0.57
CA ALA A 193 -12.66 -1.12 -0.12
C ALA A 193 -11.80 -0.52 1.01
N GLU A 194 -11.17 0.63 0.78
CA GLU A 194 -10.34 1.33 1.76
C GLU A 194 -11.18 1.84 2.93
N GLY A 195 -12.43 2.27 2.70
CA GLY A 195 -13.28 2.82 3.76
C GLY A 195 -13.63 1.83 4.87
N VAL A 196 -13.61 0.52 4.62
CA VAL A 196 -13.69 -0.51 5.68
C VAL A 196 -12.36 -0.60 6.43
N LEU A 197 -11.25 -0.69 5.69
CA LEU A 197 -9.91 -0.81 6.27
C LEU A 197 -9.53 0.40 7.13
N LEU A 198 -9.72 1.63 6.64
CA LEU A 198 -9.43 2.87 7.34
C LEU A 198 -10.25 3.02 8.63
N ARG A 199 -11.54 2.64 8.59
CA ARG A 199 -12.38 2.61 9.81
C ARG A 199 -11.82 1.65 10.84
N TRP A 200 -11.45 0.44 10.41
CA TRP A 200 -10.89 -0.56 11.32
C TRP A 200 -9.50 -0.14 11.83
N GLY A 201 -8.61 0.32 10.97
CA GLY A 201 -7.27 0.77 11.35
C GLY A 201 -7.29 1.93 12.32
N PHE A 202 -8.15 2.93 12.10
CA PHE A 202 -8.40 3.98 13.10
C PHE A 202 -8.79 3.38 14.47
N VAL A 203 -9.81 2.51 14.50
CA VAL A 203 -10.29 1.90 15.75
C VAL A 203 -9.20 1.05 16.42
N ALA A 204 -8.46 0.24 15.66
CA ALA A 204 -7.43 -0.65 16.18
C ALA A 204 -6.22 0.12 16.74
N THR A 205 -5.75 1.15 16.04
CA THR A 205 -4.67 2.04 16.51
C THR A 205 -5.12 2.85 17.73
N LEU A 206 -6.35 3.40 17.72
CA LEU A 206 -6.89 4.16 18.86
C LEU A 206 -7.10 3.28 20.10
N LEU A 207 -7.57 2.03 19.93
CA LEU A 207 -7.68 1.08 21.03
C LEU A 207 -6.30 0.68 21.57
N THR A 208 -5.28 0.57 20.71
CA THR A 208 -3.90 0.28 21.12
C THR A 208 -3.31 1.42 21.94
N PHE A 209 -3.52 2.67 21.51
CA PHE A 209 -3.23 3.87 22.30
C PHE A 209 -3.97 3.86 23.64
N GLY A 210 -5.28 3.57 23.64
CA GLY A 210 -6.09 3.49 24.86
C GLY A 210 -5.58 2.43 25.85
N VAL A 211 -5.18 1.25 25.35
CA VAL A 211 -4.54 0.21 26.18
C VAL A 211 -3.20 0.67 26.73
N ALA A 212 -2.36 1.33 25.92
CA ALA A 212 -1.08 1.87 26.39
C ALA A 212 -1.28 2.89 27.54
N VAL A 213 -2.21 3.83 27.37
CA VAL A 213 -2.56 4.82 28.41
C VAL A 213 -3.13 4.16 29.66
N ILE A 214 -4.00 3.15 29.53
CA ILE A 214 -4.54 2.42 30.70
C ILE A 214 -3.43 1.70 31.47
N VAL A 215 -2.47 1.06 30.78
CA VAL A 215 -1.34 0.38 31.42
C VAL A 215 -0.41 1.39 32.11
N LEU A 216 -0.15 2.54 31.48
CA LEU A 216 0.64 3.62 32.09
C LEU A 216 -0.04 4.14 33.36
N ILE A 217 -1.36 4.36 33.34
CA ILE A 217 -2.14 4.80 34.51
C ILE A 217 -2.13 3.73 35.63
N ASP A 218 -2.25 2.44 35.30
CA ASP A 218 -2.16 1.36 36.29
C ASP A 218 -0.78 1.31 36.98
N ARG A 219 0.30 1.49 36.20
CA ARG A 219 1.67 1.61 36.72
C ARG A 219 1.83 2.82 37.64
N LEU A 220 1.32 3.98 37.23
CA LEU A 220 1.34 5.21 38.03
C LEU A 220 0.66 5.01 39.40
N PHE A 221 -0.54 4.41 39.41
CA PHE A 221 -1.23 4.09 40.67
C PHE A 221 -0.50 3.04 41.51
N ALA A 222 0.19 2.08 40.90
CA ALA A 222 0.98 1.09 41.62
C ALA A 222 2.17 1.71 42.37
N GLU A 223 2.89 2.66 41.75
CA GLU A 223 4.00 3.37 42.40
C GLU A 223 3.52 4.30 43.52
N ILE A 224 2.49 5.11 43.26
CA ILE A 224 1.87 5.97 44.28
C ILE A 224 1.45 5.15 45.50
N LYS A 225 0.91 3.95 45.28
CA LYS A 225 0.52 3.01 46.37
C LYS A 225 1.71 2.35 47.05
N ALA A 226 2.84 2.15 46.36
CA ALA A 226 4.06 1.61 46.94
C ALA A 226 4.76 2.61 47.89
N GLY A 227 4.40 3.91 47.83
CA GLY A 227 5.00 4.95 48.67
C GLY A 227 6.44 5.26 48.27
N THR A 228 6.83 4.96 47.04
CA THR A 228 8.08 5.42 46.46
C THR A 228 8.03 6.94 46.28
N ASN A 229 9.19 7.61 46.36
CA ASN A 229 9.29 9.00 45.95
C ASN A 229 9.10 9.04 44.42
N PHE A 230 7.88 9.32 43.96
CA PHE A 230 7.55 9.41 42.54
C PHE A 230 8.39 10.53 41.90
N VAL A 231 9.33 10.16 41.03
CA VAL A 231 10.31 11.10 40.44
C VAL A 231 9.73 11.81 39.21
N GLY A 232 8.87 11.15 38.45
CA GLY A 232 8.19 11.70 37.27
C GLY A 232 7.47 10.62 36.47
N ILE A 233 6.68 11.04 35.47
CA ILE A 233 6.06 10.09 34.52
C ILE A 233 7.14 9.49 33.59
N GLU A 234 8.23 10.21 33.35
CA GLU A 234 9.36 9.84 32.50
C GLU A 234 10.11 8.56 32.95
N GLU A 235 10.15 8.26 34.26
CA GLU A 235 10.78 7.03 34.78
C GLU A 235 9.83 5.80 34.75
N LEU A 236 8.57 5.99 34.37
CA LEU A 236 7.51 4.99 34.52
C LEU A 236 7.54 3.91 33.42
N THR A 237 8.41 2.91 33.58
CA THR A 237 8.54 1.80 32.62
C THR A 237 7.25 0.95 32.52
N ALA A 238 6.63 0.97 31.35
CA ALA A 238 5.41 0.24 31.04
C ALA A 238 5.56 -0.58 29.75
N GLU A 239 4.80 -1.68 29.63
CA GLU A 239 4.87 -2.62 28.51
C GLU A 239 3.47 -2.91 27.96
N LEU A 240 3.32 -2.85 26.63
CA LEU A 240 2.06 -3.20 25.96
C LEU A 240 1.81 -4.71 26.09
N PRO A 241 0.61 -5.15 26.52
CA PRO A 241 0.29 -6.57 26.62
C PRO A 241 0.26 -7.22 25.23
N ARG A 242 0.89 -8.39 25.09
CA ARG A 242 0.95 -9.16 23.81
C ARG A 242 -0.41 -9.36 23.13
N MET A 243 -1.50 -9.38 23.90
CA MET A 243 -2.87 -9.50 23.38
C MET A 243 -3.26 -8.32 22.47
N ALA A 244 -2.72 -7.12 22.69
CA ALA A 244 -2.90 -5.98 21.79
C ALA A 244 -2.16 -6.20 20.46
N GLY A 245 -0.90 -6.66 20.49
CA GLY A 245 -0.18 -7.05 19.28
C GLY A 245 -0.90 -8.13 18.47
N ILE A 246 -1.39 -9.17 19.15
CA ILE A 246 -2.14 -10.26 18.53
C ILE A 246 -3.42 -9.74 17.87
N SER A 247 -4.17 -8.84 18.52
CA SER A 247 -5.42 -8.31 17.95
C SER A 247 -5.17 -7.48 16.69
N LEU A 248 -4.09 -6.68 16.67
CA LEU A 248 -3.64 -5.95 15.48
C LEU A 248 -3.36 -6.89 14.30
N VAL A 249 -2.50 -7.90 14.48
CA VAL A 249 -2.13 -8.86 13.42
C VAL A 249 -3.34 -9.65 12.92
N VAL A 250 -4.10 -10.27 13.83
CA VAL A 250 -5.26 -11.09 13.48
C VAL A 250 -6.27 -10.26 12.68
N SER A 251 -6.49 -9.00 13.07
CA SER A 251 -7.43 -8.13 12.39
C SER A 251 -6.97 -7.73 10.97
N TYR A 252 -5.69 -7.47 10.77
CA TYR A 252 -5.13 -7.22 9.43
C TYR A 252 -5.22 -8.45 8.54
N LEU A 253 -4.94 -9.65 9.08
CA LEU A 253 -5.06 -10.91 8.34
C LEU A 253 -6.50 -11.25 7.97
N ILE A 254 -7.48 -10.93 8.82
CA ILE A 254 -8.91 -11.06 8.50
C ILE A 254 -9.29 -10.15 7.33
N TYR A 255 -8.85 -8.88 7.36
CA TYR A 255 -9.05 -7.95 6.23
C TYR A 255 -8.43 -8.47 4.93
N LEU A 256 -7.16 -8.90 4.98
CA LEU A 256 -6.45 -9.40 3.81
C LEU A 256 -7.14 -10.64 3.22
N THR A 257 -7.60 -11.55 4.08
CA THR A 257 -8.36 -12.75 3.67
C THR A 257 -9.69 -12.37 3.01
N PHE A 258 -10.45 -11.44 3.62
CA PHE A 258 -11.70 -10.93 3.07
C PHE A 258 -11.50 -10.33 1.67
N LEU A 259 -10.49 -9.48 1.51
CA LEU A 259 -10.13 -8.84 0.25
C LEU A 259 -9.71 -9.86 -0.83
N ILE A 260 -8.93 -10.90 -0.47
CA ILE A 260 -8.55 -12.00 -1.39
C ILE A 260 -9.77 -12.83 -1.84
N VAL A 261 -10.65 -13.23 -0.91
CA VAL A 261 -11.85 -14.03 -1.23
C VAL A 261 -12.76 -13.27 -2.20
N LYS A 262 -12.98 -12.00 -1.90
CA LYS A 262 -13.89 -11.09 -2.60
C LYS A 262 -13.36 -10.71 -3.99
N SER A 263 -12.03 -10.57 -4.14
CA SER A 263 -11.37 -10.49 -5.45
C SER A 263 -11.53 -11.74 -6.31
N LYS A 264 -11.56 -12.94 -5.71
CA LYS A 264 -11.74 -14.19 -6.48
C LYS A 264 -13.18 -14.38 -6.94
N GLN A 265 -14.15 -13.97 -6.13
CA GLN A 265 -15.58 -13.99 -6.48
C GLN A 265 -15.85 -13.12 -7.71
N ALA A 266 -15.44 -11.84 -7.67
CA ALA A 266 -15.54 -10.89 -8.78
C ALA A 266 -15.08 -11.45 -10.14
N LYS A 267 -13.98 -12.22 -10.15
CA LYS A 267 -13.42 -12.82 -11.37
C LYS A 267 -14.23 -14.03 -11.87
N ILE A 268 -14.88 -14.78 -10.98
CA ILE A 268 -15.81 -15.85 -11.34
C ILE A 268 -17.05 -15.23 -11.99
N ASP A 269 -17.61 -14.20 -11.34
CA ASP A 269 -18.85 -13.55 -11.77
C ASP A 269 -18.67 -12.84 -13.12
N GLN A 270 -17.54 -12.13 -13.32
CA GLN A 270 -17.18 -11.57 -14.64
C GLN A 270 -17.10 -12.64 -15.74
N LYS A 271 -16.56 -13.82 -15.44
CA LYS A 271 -16.45 -14.91 -16.41
C LYS A 271 -17.83 -15.47 -16.78
N LEU A 272 -18.76 -15.54 -15.83
CA LEU A 272 -20.16 -15.88 -16.08
C LEU A 272 -20.86 -14.83 -16.96
N THR A 273 -20.70 -13.53 -16.67
CA THR A 273 -21.33 -12.47 -17.49
C THR A 273 -20.82 -12.45 -18.94
N ILE A 274 -19.55 -12.80 -19.17
CA ILE A 274 -18.99 -12.91 -20.53
C ILE A 274 -19.59 -14.09 -21.30
N ILE A 275 -19.91 -15.20 -20.61
CA ILE A 275 -20.56 -16.38 -21.21
C ILE A 275 -22.04 -16.09 -21.53
N GLU A 276 -22.72 -15.31 -20.69
CA GLU A 276 -24.15 -14.99 -20.86
C GLU A 276 -24.44 -13.93 -21.93
N ARG A 277 -23.47 -13.11 -22.35
CA ARG A 277 -23.66 -12.17 -23.46
C ARG A 277 -23.77 -12.94 -24.79
N PRO A 278 -24.95 -13.01 -25.45
CA PRO A 278 -25.04 -13.62 -26.77
C PRO A 278 -24.20 -12.79 -27.74
N LYS A 279 -23.29 -13.44 -28.47
CA LYS A 279 -22.64 -12.82 -29.63
C LYS A 279 -23.74 -12.33 -30.56
N LYS A 280 -23.81 -11.00 -30.80
CA LYS A 280 -24.74 -10.43 -31.78
C LYS A 280 -24.61 -11.23 -33.09
N PRO A 281 -25.71 -11.75 -33.67
CA PRO A 281 -25.63 -12.48 -34.92
C PRO A 281 -25.00 -11.57 -35.97
N THR A 282 -23.89 -12.00 -36.54
CA THR A 282 -23.26 -11.30 -37.66
C THR A 282 -24.27 -11.31 -38.81
N ARG A 283 -24.64 -10.13 -39.33
CA ARG A 283 -25.63 -10.02 -40.42
C ARG A 283 -25.27 -10.98 -41.55
N SER A 284 -26.18 -11.89 -41.85
CA SER A 284 -26.08 -12.78 -43.01
C SER A 284 -26.39 -11.99 -44.27
N LYS A 285 -25.87 -12.44 -45.43
CA LYS A 285 -26.09 -11.82 -46.74
C LYS A 285 -27.55 -11.92 -47.27
N LEU A 286 -28.54 -12.20 -46.43
CA LEU A 286 -29.95 -12.21 -46.79
C LEU A 286 -30.71 -10.93 -46.39
N ASP A 287 -30.18 -10.12 -45.48
CA ASP A 287 -30.88 -8.92 -44.96
C ASP A 287 -30.88 -7.73 -45.94
N GLU A 288 -30.19 -7.85 -47.08
CA GLU A 288 -29.95 -6.79 -48.09
C GLU A 288 -31.17 -6.55 -49.03
N LYS A 289 -32.38 -6.96 -48.63
CA LYS A 289 -33.56 -7.04 -49.51
C LYS A 289 -34.91 -6.57 -48.94
N MET A 290 -34.95 -5.91 -47.78
CA MET A 290 -36.16 -5.20 -47.37
C MET A 290 -36.18 -3.77 -47.96
N PRO A 291 -37.30 -3.33 -48.58
CA PRO A 291 -37.42 -1.97 -49.11
C PRO A 291 -37.79 -0.98 -48.00
N ASP A 292 -37.12 0.18 -47.99
CA ASP A 292 -37.45 1.28 -47.08
C ASP A 292 -38.79 1.95 -47.43
N LYS A 293 -39.54 2.31 -46.38
CA LYS A 293 -40.77 3.14 -46.31
C LYS A 293 -42.12 2.41 -46.34
N LEU A 294 -42.93 2.74 -45.33
CA LEU A 294 -44.39 2.57 -45.26
C LEU A 294 -45.06 3.96 -45.20
N PRO A 295 -46.29 4.14 -45.73
CA PRO A 295 -46.95 5.45 -45.82
C PRO A 295 -47.73 5.83 -44.55
N MET A 296 -47.87 7.15 -44.32
CA MET A 296 -48.69 7.78 -43.26
C MET A 296 -50.17 7.92 -43.66
N GLU A 297 -51.09 7.94 -42.69
CA GLU A 297 -52.53 8.20 -42.91
C GLU A 297 -53.10 9.19 -41.87
N GLU A 298 -53.91 10.16 -42.31
CA GLU A 298 -54.49 11.25 -41.50
C GLU A 298 -55.86 10.90 -40.87
N ARG A 299 -56.29 11.60 -39.79
CA ARG A 299 -57.73 11.77 -39.48
C ARG A 299 -58.09 13.00 -38.63
N THR A 300 -59.33 13.46 -38.81
CA THR A 300 -59.82 14.81 -38.46
C THR A 300 -60.83 14.85 -37.29
N THR A 301 -60.99 16.02 -36.70
CA THR A 301 -61.74 16.44 -35.47
C THR A 301 -63.28 16.33 -35.45
N THR A 302 -63.89 16.24 -34.25
CA THR A 302 -64.98 17.16 -33.79
C THR A 302 -65.20 17.14 -32.25
N ILE A 303 -65.95 18.12 -31.68
CA ILE A 303 -66.02 18.49 -30.23
C ILE A 303 -67.49 18.63 -29.75
N THR A 304 -67.83 18.30 -28.48
CA THR A 304 -68.92 18.99 -27.72
C THR A 304 -68.90 18.80 -26.17
N THR A 305 -69.08 19.92 -25.44
CA THR A 305 -69.51 20.18 -24.02
C THR A 305 -70.03 19.05 -23.08
N THR A 306 -69.96 19.10 -21.73
CA THR A 306 -69.75 20.17 -20.69
C THR A 306 -69.26 19.59 -19.32
N PRO A 307 -68.92 20.38 -18.25
CA PRO A 307 -68.10 19.91 -17.09
C PRO A 307 -68.84 19.92 -15.68
N PRO A 308 -68.16 19.92 -14.49
CA PRO A 308 -67.95 18.72 -13.65
C PRO A 308 -68.41 18.87 -12.15
N PRO A 309 -68.30 17.84 -11.29
CA PRO A 309 -67.14 17.69 -10.36
C PRO A 309 -66.77 16.19 -10.12
N LYS A 310 -65.69 15.75 -9.43
CA LYS A 310 -64.64 16.36 -8.57
C LYS A 310 -63.39 15.44 -8.66
N LYS A 311 -62.16 15.97 -8.66
CA LYS A 311 -60.93 15.17 -8.86
C LYS A 311 -60.62 14.20 -7.71
N VAL A 312 -60.40 12.92 -8.05
CA VAL A 312 -59.46 12.01 -7.39
C VAL A 312 -58.17 12.06 -8.22
N LEU A 313 -57.01 11.68 -7.66
CA LEU A 313 -55.72 11.72 -8.35
C LEU A 313 -55.42 10.34 -8.96
N ASP A 314 -55.20 10.30 -10.26
CA ASP A 314 -55.09 9.08 -11.07
C ASP A 314 -53.65 8.56 -11.21
N GLU A 315 -53.54 7.27 -11.55
CA GLU A 315 -52.31 6.60 -11.99
C GLU A 315 -51.89 7.12 -13.39
N PRO A 316 -50.58 7.29 -13.68
CA PRO A 316 -50.14 7.71 -15.01
C PRO A 316 -50.04 6.53 -16.00
N GLU A 317 -50.75 6.66 -17.12
CA GLU A 317 -50.76 5.72 -18.26
C GLU A 317 -49.40 5.62 -18.98
N GLU A 318 -49.19 4.52 -19.72
CA GLU A 318 -48.02 4.31 -20.58
C GLU A 318 -47.95 5.35 -21.72
N ILE A 319 -46.97 6.24 -21.68
CA ILE A 319 -46.69 7.18 -22.79
C ILE A 319 -45.63 6.58 -23.71
N ASN A 320 -46.07 6.15 -24.89
CA ASN A 320 -45.22 5.59 -25.93
C ASN A 320 -44.52 6.73 -26.71
N ILE A 321 -43.21 6.92 -26.50
CA ILE A 321 -42.41 7.94 -27.21
C ILE A 321 -41.30 7.25 -28.01
N LEU A 322 -41.61 6.96 -29.29
CA LEU A 322 -40.60 6.71 -30.31
C LEU A 322 -40.38 8.02 -31.07
N GLU A 323 -39.43 8.84 -30.62
CA GLU A 323 -38.83 9.89 -31.46
C GLU A 323 -37.59 9.32 -32.16
N GLU A 324 -37.61 9.28 -33.49
CA GLU A 324 -36.41 9.07 -34.29
C GLU A 324 -35.47 10.27 -34.11
N ARG A 325 -34.20 10.00 -33.77
CA ARG A 325 -33.15 11.03 -33.79
C ARG A 325 -31.86 10.47 -34.39
N ASP A 326 -31.66 10.78 -35.67
CA ASP A 326 -30.40 10.52 -36.37
C ASP A 326 -29.24 11.35 -35.78
N GLY A 327 -28.04 10.77 -35.74
CA GLY A 327 -26.78 11.51 -35.67
C GLY A 327 -25.79 11.10 -34.58
N SER A 328 -24.80 10.27 -34.96
CA SER A 328 -23.37 10.24 -34.54
C SER A 328 -22.93 10.51 -33.09
N TYR A 329 -21.93 9.74 -32.62
CA TYR A 329 -21.32 9.70 -31.26
C TYR A 329 -22.21 9.03 -30.21
N GLU A 330 -21.70 8.27 -29.24
CA GLU A 330 -20.45 7.48 -29.12
C GLU A 330 -20.76 6.29 -28.17
N SER A 331 -19.80 5.42 -27.84
CA SER A 331 -20.10 4.21 -27.05
C SER A 331 -20.35 4.49 -25.56
N ASP A 332 -21.57 4.89 -25.21
CA ASP A 332 -22.01 4.91 -23.81
C ASP A 332 -22.07 3.49 -23.24
N ILE A 333 -21.23 3.28 -22.22
CA ILE A 333 -21.09 2.02 -21.51
C ILE A 333 -22.27 1.92 -20.54
N GLY A 334 -23.24 1.06 -20.87
CA GLY A 334 -24.53 1.01 -20.18
C GLY A 334 -24.45 0.90 -18.66
N GLU A 335 -25.37 1.60 -17.99
CA GLU A 335 -25.62 1.48 -16.56
C GLU A 335 -25.88 0.02 -16.17
N GLY A 336 -25.36 -0.41 -15.01
CA GLY A 336 -25.70 -1.70 -14.40
C GLY A 336 -24.61 -2.76 -14.40
N LEU A 337 -23.51 -2.54 -13.66
CA LEU A 337 -22.82 -3.63 -12.96
C LEU A 337 -22.60 -3.22 -11.50
N SER A 338 -23.47 -3.72 -10.61
CA SER A 338 -23.47 -3.39 -9.18
C SER A 338 -22.66 -4.41 -8.36
N ASP A 339 -21.38 -4.59 -8.70
CA ASP A 339 -20.40 -5.26 -7.81
C ASP A 339 -19.14 -4.39 -7.63
N PRO A 340 -18.89 -3.83 -6.42
CA PRO A 340 -17.72 -2.99 -6.16
C PRO A 340 -16.37 -3.72 -6.15
N PHE A 341 -16.29 -4.99 -6.60
CA PHE A 341 -15.03 -5.70 -6.88
C PHE A 341 -14.75 -5.86 -8.37
N ILE A 342 -15.69 -5.47 -9.24
CA ILE A 342 -15.60 -5.57 -10.71
C ILE A 342 -15.42 -4.17 -11.32
N SER A 343 -14.34 -3.48 -10.94
CA SER A 343 -13.90 -2.21 -11.55
C SER A 343 -12.44 -2.28 -12.01
N GLY A 344 -12.16 -3.20 -12.93
CA GLY A 344 -10.87 -3.30 -13.61
C GLY A 344 -11.07 -3.46 -15.12
N PRO A 345 -10.50 -2.59 -15.97
CA PRO A 345 -10.58 -2.75 -17.42
C PRO A 345 -9.71 -3.93 -17.85
N HIS A 346 -10.31 -5.11 -17.97
CA HIS A 346 -9.72 -6.36 -18.47
C HIS A 346 -8.28 -6.65 -18.02
N MET A 347 -8.13 -7.19 -16.80
CA MET A 347 -6.92 -7.85 -16.26
C MET A 347 -5.59 -7.43 -16.92
N GLU A 348 -5.00 -6.33 -16.45
CA GLU A 348 -3.64 -5.92 -16.83
C GLU A 348 -2.67 -7.10 -16.59
N HIS A 349 -2.25 -7.75 -17.67
CA HIS A 349 -1.65 -9.10 -17.61
C HIS A 349 -0.27 -9.12 -16.94
N PRO A 350 0.18 -10.27 -16.37
CA PRO A 350 1.56 -10.41 -15.92
C PRO A 350 2.53 -10.18 -17.10
N HIS A 351 3.46 -9.26 -16.90
CA HIS A 351 4.36 -8.76 -17.95
C HIS A 351 5.71 -9.48 -17.97
N VAL A 352 6.01 -10.28 -16.95
CA VAL A 352 7.11 -11.27 -16.93
C VAL A 352 6.56 -12.69 -16.76
N THR A 353 7.36 -13.71 -17.07
CA THR A 353 6.97 -15.10 -16.86
C THR A 353 6.88 -15.44 -15.36
N PHE A 354 6.05 -16.43 -14.99
CA PHE A 354 5.94 -16.88 -13.59
C PHE A 354 7.29 -17.28 -12.98
N GLY A 355 8.16 -17.98 -13.73
CA GLY A 355 9.50 -18.34 -13.28
C GLY A 355 10.39 -17.11 -13.02
N THR A 356 10.34 -16.12 -13.91
CA THR A 356 10.99 -14.81 -13.72
C THR A 356 10.48 -14.13 -12.45
N SER A 357 9.17 -14.17 -12.20
CA SER A 357 8.52 -13.53 -11.05
C SER A 357 9.02 -14.10 -9.72
N ILE A 358 9.13 -15.43 -9.61
CA ILE A 358 9.67 -16.10 -8.43
C ILE A 358 11.15 -15.75 -8.20
N VAL A 359 11.96 -15.68 -9.27
CA VAL A 359 13.36 -15.25 -9.17
C VAL A 359 13.47 -13.80 -8.67
N LEU A 360 12.63 -12.89 -9.18
CA LEU A 360 12.58 -11.49 -8.73
C LEU A 360 12.22 -11.38 -7.25
N VAL A 361 11.22 -12.13 -6.77
CA VAL A 361 10.85 -12.17 -5.34
C VAL A 361 12.01 -12.66 -4.46
N ILE A 362 12.64 -13.78 -4.82
CA ILE A 362 13.74 -14.36 -4.02
C ILE A 362 14.94 -13.40 -3.98
N LEU A 363 15.32 -12.85 -5.14
CA LEU A 363 16.46 -11.96 -5.27
C LEU A 363 16.21 -10.63 -4.53
N GLY A 364 14.98 -10.10 -4.65
CA GLY A 364 14.52 -8.93 -3.90
C GLY A 364 14.60 -9.10 -2.39
N ILE A 365 13.95 -10.15 -1.85
CA ILE A 365 13.97 -10.47 -0.40
C ILE A 365 15.40 -10.69 0.10
N THR A 366 16.26 -11.34 -0.68
CA THR A 366 17.68 -11.57 -0.31
C THR A 366 18.46 -10.26 -0.22
N GLY A 367 18.23 -9.34 -1.18
CA GLY A 367 18.81 -8.00 -1.14
C GLY A 367 18.34 -7.20 0.08
N ILE A 368 17.03 -7.16 0.32
CA ILE A 368 16.42 -6.49 1.48
C ILE A 368 17.01 -7.03 2.79
N ALA A 369 17.17 -8.35 2.92
CA ALA A 369 17.79 -8.96 4.11
C ALA A 369 19.25 -8.51 4.31
N GLY A 370 20.02 -8.38 3.24
CA GLY A 370 21.38 -7.81 3.29
C GLY A 370 21.38 -6.33 3.69
N GLY A 371 20.46 -5.54 3.12
CA GLY A 371 20.31 -4.12 3.44
C GLY A 371 19.91 -3.87 4.90
N GLY A 372 18.88 -4.59 5.37
CA GLY A 372 18.42 -4.55 6.75
C GLY A 372 19.48 -5.03 7.76
N PHE A 373 20.32 -6.00 7.39
CA PHE A 373 21.45 -6.41 8.24
C PHE A 373 22.46 -5.27 8.40
N LEU A 374 22.90 -4.64 7.30
CA LEU A 374 23.82 -3.50 7.35
C LEU A 374 23.23 -2.34 8.16
N LEU A 375 21.97 -1.98 7.93
CA LEU A 375 21.29 -0.92 8.68
C LEU A 375 21.21 -1.24 10.18
N SER A 376 20.85 -2.46 10.56
CA SER A 376 20.77 -2.87 11.97
C SER A 376 22.12 -2.76 12.70
N HIS A 377 23.23 -2.98 12.00
CA HIS A 377 24.57 -2.87 12.57
C HIS A 377 25.07 -1.42 12.61
N SER A 378 24.71 -0.60 11.61
CA SER A 378 24.90 0.85 11.69
C SER A 378 24.17 1.48 12.88
N VAL A 379 22.93 1.05 13.15
CA VAL A 379 22.16 1.48 14.31
C VAL A 379 22.86 1.10 15.61
N GLU A 380 23.22 -0.17 15.76
CA GLU A 380 23.93 -0.69 16.93
C GLU A 380 25.22 0.10 17.23
N MET A 381 26.06 0.34 16.23
CA MET A 381 27.27 1.17 16.37
C MET A 381 26.96 2.64 16.67
N SER A 382 25.82 3.16 16.22
CA SER A 382 25.41 4.55 16.50
C SER A 382 24.94 4.73 17.94
N LEU A 383 24.15 3.77 18.46
CA LEU A 383 23.73 3.74 19.86
C LEU A 383 24.96 3.55 20.77
N GLU A 384 25.77 2.50 20.53
CA GLU A 384 26.87 2.14 21.43
C GLU A 384 28.10 3.08 21.35
N THR A 385 28.40 3.65 20.19
CA THR A 385 29.67 4.39 19.97
C THR A 385 29.50 5.88 19.61
N ILE A 386 28.32 6.30 19.15
CA ILE A 386 28.04 7.70 18.80
C ILE A 386 27.13 8.36 19.85
N ASP A 387 26.52 7.57 20.74
CA ASP A 387 25.63 8.04 21.82
C ASP A 387 24.44 8.85 21.24
N LEU A 388 23.86 8.34 20.14
CA LEU A 388 22.66 8.92 19.53
C LEU A 388 21.39 8.37 20.19
N ASP A 389 20.43 9.24 20.44
CA ASP A 389 19.14 8.85 21.00
C ASP A 389 18.38 7.84 20.12
N VAL A 390 17.70 6.92 20.80
CA VAL A 390 16.88 5.85 20.22
C VAL A 390 15.83 6.40 19.24
N GLU A 391 15.20 7.52 19.60
CA GLU A 391 14.15 8.20 18.85
C GLU A 391 14.70 8.84 17.56
N ILE A 392 15.85 9.54 17.63
CA ILE A 392 16.52 10.09 16.45
C ILE A 392 16.91 8.96 15.51
N MET A 393 17.49 7.89 16.04
CA MET A 393 17.94 6.77 15.23
C MET A 393 16.74 6.06 14.56
N ALA A 394 15.63 5.87 15.28
CA ALA A 394 14.38 5.34 14.73
C ALA A 394 13.77 6.21 13.62
N LEU A 395 13.80 7.54 13.79
CA LEU A 395 13.36 8.48 12.74
C LEU A 395 14.25 8.41 11.50
N ILE A 396 15.58 8.31 11.67
CA ILE A 396 16.52 8.17 10.55
C ILE A 396 16.29 6.87 9.80
N VAL A 397 16.17 5.72 10.49
CA VAL A 397 15.92 4.42 9.83
C VAL A 397 14.56 4.44 9.15
N GLY A 398 13.50 4.90 9.83
CA GLY A 398 12.14 4.99 9.28
C GLY A 398 12.06 5.89 8.05
N PHE A 399 12.77 7.03 8.04
CA PHE A 399 12.91 7.89 6.86
C PHE A 399 13.62 7.16 5.71
N SER A 400 14.71 6.46 6.04
CA SER A 400 15.64 5.89 5.05
C SER A 400 15.06 4.74 4.22
N GLY A 401 14.11 3.99 4.77
CA GLY A 401 13.32 3.01 4.01
C GLY A 401 12.13 3.67 3.31
N ALA A 402 11.29 4.36 4.08
CA ALA A 402 9.97 4.76 3.60
C ALA A 402 10.03 5.83 2.50
N VAL A 403 10.94 6.81 2.61
CA VAL A 403 10.96 7.97 1.71
C VAL A 403 11.49 7.63 0.31
N PRO A 404 12.58 6.87 0.13
CA PRO A 404 13.00 6.41 -1.21
C PRO A 404 11.95 5.51 -1.88
N GLU A 405 11.45 4.50 -1.18
CA GLU A 405 10.49 3.52 -1.70
C GLU A 405 9.15 4.17 -2.06
N HIS A 406 8.47 4.74 -1.06
CA HIS A 406 7.15 5.30 -1.26
C HIS A 406 7.16 6.69 -1.91
N GLY A 407 8.35 7.31 -2.08
CA GLY A 407 8.54 8.48 -2.95
C GLY A 407 8.14 8.21 -4.40
N ILE A 408 8.20 6.95 -4.87
CA ILE A 408 7.69 6.54 -6.18
C ILE A 408 6.17 6.81 -6.29
N ALA A 409 5.40 6.71 -5.20
CA ALA A 409 3.98 7.05 -5.19
C ALA A 409 3.74 8.55 -5.47
N VAL A 410 4.60 9.43 -4.98
CA VAL A 410 4.54 10.88 -5.29
C VAL A 410 4.80 11.13 -6.78
N VAL A 411 5.76 10.40 -7.39
CA VAL A 411 6.02 10.46 -8.84
C VAL A 411 4.86 9.89 -9.64
N ALA A 412 4.25 8.78 -9.21
CA ALA A 412 3.08 8.19 -9.85
C ALA A 412 1.85 9.14 -9.79
N ALA A 413 1.63 9.82 -8.67
CA ALA A 413 0.61 10.85 -8.53
C ALA A 413 0.86 12.03 -9.49
N ALA A 414 2.12 12.45 -9.68
CA ALA A 414 2.50 13.47 -10.67
C ALA A 414 2.22 13.06 -12.13
N GLN A 415 2.09 11.75 -12.40
CA GLN A 415 1.73 11.17 -13.70
C GLN A 415 0.22 10.88 -13.81
N GLY A 416 -0.61 11.37 -12.90
CA GLY A 416 -2.06 11.15 -12.88
C GLY A 416 -2.50 9.78 -12.36
N LYS A 417 -1.60 8.95 -11.83
CA LYS A 417 -1.91 7.62 -11.25
C LYS A 417 -2.25 7.73 -9.76
N THR A 418 -3.11 8.69 -9.41
CA THR A 418 -3.40 9.08 -8.02
C THR A 418 -4.05 8.00 -7.19
N ASP A 419 -5.01 7.23 -7.73
CA ASP A 419 -5.69 6.15 -6.99
C ASP A 419 -4.70 5.10 -6.45
N VAL A 420 -3.74 4.68 -7.29
CA VAL A 420 -2.75 3.66 -6.95
C VAL A 420 -1.74 4.21 -5.95
N ALA A 421 -1.32 5.47 -6.11
CA ALA A 421 -0.43 6.15 -5.18
C ALA A 421 -1.05 6.29 -3.78
N LEU A 422 -2.32 6.69 -3.70
CA LEU A 422 -3.07 6.77 -2.44
C LEU A 422 -3.22 5.39 -1.80
N GLY A 423 -3.69 4.37 -2.55
CA GLY A 423 -3.88 3.02 -2.03
C GLY A 423 -2.60 2.38 -1.48
N ASN A 424 -1.46 2.57 -2.16
CA ASN A 424 -0.16 2.07 -1.69
C ASN A 424 0.25 2.71 -0.35
N LEU A 425 0.12 4.04 -0.22
CA LEU A 425 0.52 4.76 1.00
C LEU A 425 -0.42 4.47 2.18
N LEU A 426 -1.73 4.43 1.95
CA LEU A 426 -2.70 4.03 2.97
C LEU A 426 -2.46 2.59 3.42
N GLY A 427 -2.27 1.68 2.47
CA GLY A 427 -1.87 0.30 2.71
C GLY A 427 -0.60 0.21 3.55
N GLY A 428 0.43 0.99 3.24
CA GLY A 428 1.70 1.03 3.97
C GLY A 428 1.57 1.54 5.41
N ILE A 429 0.82 2.62 5.65
CA ILE A 429 0.52 3.10 7.03
C ILE A 429 -0.11 1.98 7.85
N LEU A 430 -1.09 1.28 7.26
CA LEU A 430 -1.87 0.22 7.91
C LEU A 430 -1.06 -1.08 8.08
N GLN A 431 -0.19 -1.41 7.13
CA GLN A 431 0.73 -2.54 7.22
C GLN A 431 1.76 -2.30 8.34
N MET A 432 2.41 -1.14 8.38
CA MET A 432 3.35 -0.81 9.44
C MET A 432 2.69 -0.80 10.82
N THR A 433 1.53 -0.17 10.96
CA THR A 433 0.85 0.00 12.26
C THR A 433 0.13 -1.25 12.76
N LEU A 434 -0.53 -2.01 11.88
CA LEU A 434 -1.34 -3.17 12.27
C LEU A 434 -0.58 -4.50 12.11
N LEU A 435 0.16 -4.69 11.02
CA LEU A 435 0.84 -5.95 10.73
C LEU A 435 2.24 -6.00 11.34
N ILE A 436 3.12 -5.04 11.03
CA ILE A 436 4.53 -5.10 11.44
C ILE A 436 4.68 -4.79 12.94
N PHE A 437 4.21 -3.63 13.39
CA PHE A 437 4.19 -3.27 14.82
C PHE A 437 3.41 -4.31 15.65
N GLY A 438 2.26 -4.77 15.16
CA GLY A 438 1.47 -5.82 15.82
C GLY A 438 2.20 -7.15 15.94
N ALA A 439 2.92 -7.58 14.89
CA ALA A 439 3.72 -8.81 14.91
C ALA A 439 4.88 -8.70 15.90
N PHE A 440 5.56 -7.55 15.94
CA PHE A 440 6.61 -7.30 16.91
C PHE A 440 6.06 -7.33 18.34
N ALA A 441 4.95 -6.63 18.60
CA ALA A 441 4.26 -6.57 19.89
C ALA A 441 3.67 -7.93 20.35
N THR A 442 3.53 -8.88 19.43
CA THR A 442 3.14 -10.26 19.72
C THR A 442 4.33 -11.07 20.25
N ILE A 443 5.52 -10.88 19.68
CA ILE A 443 6.75 -11.63 20.00
C ILE A 443 7.40 -11.04 21.27
N VAL A 444 7.73 -9.76 21.21
CA VAL A 444 8.31 -8.95 22.28
C VAL A 444 7.23 -8.00 22.78
N ARG A 445 7.19 -7.68 24.08
CA ARG A 445 6.24 -6.68 24.56
C ARG A 445 6.72 -5.30 24.10
N ALA A 446 5.83 -4.49 23.52
CA ALA A 446 6.22 -3.16 23.06
C ALA A 446 6.44 -2.24 24.29
N PRO A 447 7.63 -1.66 24.48
CA PRO A 447 7.86 -0.72 25.57
C PRO A 447 7.06 0.57 25.30
N ILE A 448 6.35 1.03 26.32
CA ILE A 448 5.49 2.21 26.28
C ILE A 448 6.32 3.41 26.70
N ASN A 449 6.52 4.35 25.79
CA ASN A 449 7.08 5.68 26.05
C ASN A 449 6.26 6.74 25.29
N ASP A 450 6.66 8.00 25.43
CA ASP A 450 6.02 9.12 24.76
C ASP A 450 6.09 9.03 23.23
N PHE A 451 7.21 8.57 22.65
CA PHE A 451 7.32 8.32 21.21
C PHE A 451 6.21 7.40 20.70
N MET A 452 6.01 6.26 21.37
CA MET A 452 4.97 5.30 21.01
C MET A 452 3.57 5.90 21.20
N ILE A 453 3.32 6.58 22.32
CA ILE A 453 2.02 7.17 22.66
C ILE A 453 1.63 8.27 21.67
N PHE A 454 2.49 9.26 21.44
CA PHE A 454 2.27 10.36 20.50
C PHE A 454 2.09 9.84 19.07
N GLN A 455 2.95 8.92 18.62
CA GLN A 455 2.88 8.42 17.25
C GLN A 455 1.64 7.54 17.01
N LEU A 456 1.18 6.76 18.02
CA LEU A 456 -0.09 6.02 17.91
C LEU A 456 -1.30 6.96 17.83
N ILE A 457 -1.38 8.02 18.64
CA ILE A 457 -2.52 8.96 18.56
C ILE A 457 -2.48 9.82 17.29
N ALA A 458 -1.29 10.22 16.82
CA ALA A 458 -1.13 10.92 15.56
C ALA A 458 -1.60 10.05 14.37
N LEU A 459 -1.12 8.81 14.28
CA LEU A 459 -1.55 7.87 13.23
C LEU A 459 -3.04 7.54 13.30
N ALA A 460 -3.62 7.38 14.49
CA ALA A 460 -5.06 7.22 14.65
C ALA A 460 -5.84 8.46 14.16
N GLY A 461 -5.40 9.66 14.53
CA GLY A 461 -6.00 10.92 14.08
C GLY A 461 -5.92 11.10 12.56
N ILE A 462 -4.78 10.75 11.95
CA ILE A 462 -4.58 10.80 10.50
C ILE A 462 -5.50 9.80 9.78
N LEU A 463 -5.56 8.53 10.22
CA LEU A 463 -6.46 7.52 9.65
C LEU A 463 -7.94 7.93 9.75
N TRP A 464 -8.35 8.52 10.89
CA TRP A 464 -9.68 9.08 11.06
C TRP A 464 -9.96 10.25 10.12
N PHE A 465 -9.01 11.18 9.99
CA PHE A 465 -9.14 12.38 9.17
C PHE A 465 -9.25 12.04 7.68
N ILE A 466 -8.37 11.16 7.17
CA ILE A 466 -8.44 10.63 5.80
C ILE A 466 -9.79 9.94 5.56
N LYS A 467 -10.21 9.08 6.49
CA LYS A 467 -11.52 8.42 6.40
C LYS A 467 -12.65 9.45 6.37
N ARG A 468 -12.57 10.54 7.14
CA ARG A 468 -13.60 11.58 7.21
C ARG A 468 -13.69 12.34 5.88
N ALA A 469 -12.54 12.79 5.35
CA ALA A 469 -12.40 13.44 4.04
C ALA A 469 -13.06 12.62 2.93
N ILE A 470 -12.57 11.40 2.72
CA ILE A 470 -13.04 10.49 1.66
C ILE A 470 -14.56 10.19 1.80
N THR A 471 -15.11 10.18 3.02
CA THR A 471 -16.56 9.89 3.22
C THR A 471 -17.45 11.11 2.99
N ASP A 472 -16.93 12.35 3.01
CA ASP A 472 -17.79 13.54 3.00
C ASP A 472 -18.31 13.88 1.61
N ASP A 473 -17.42 13.96 0.62
CA ASP A 473 -17.75 14.30 -0.78
C ASP A 473 -17.15 13.33 -1.82
N GLY A 474 -16.43 12.29 -1.37
CA GLY A 474 -15.73 11.33 -2.24
C GLY A 474 -14.42 11.86 -2.82
N LYS A 475 -13.88 12.96 -2.29
CA LYS A 475 -12.67 13.62 -2.78
C LYS A 475 -11.64 13.75 -1.66
N ILE A 476 -10.42 14.14 -2.05
CA ILE A 476 -9.41 14.63 -1.11
C ILE A 476 -8.85 15.93 -1.69
N SER A 477 -9.08 17.02 -0.99
CA SER A 477 -8.66 18.37 -1.36
C SER A 477 -7.19 18.65 -1.03
N ILE A 478 -6.63 19.67 -1.69
CA ILE A 478 -5.31 20.23 -1.33
C ILE A 478 -5.22 20.59 0.17
N PHE A 479 -6.30 21.13 0.74
CA PHE A 479 -6.31 21.53 2.16
C PHE A 479 -6.16 20.31 3.08
N GLU A 480 -6.87 19.21 2.81
CA GLU A 480 -6.74 17.98 3.60
C GLU A 480 -5.35 17.35 3.46
N GLY A 481 -4.75 17.40 2.27
CA GLY A 481 -3.35 17.00 2.06
C GLY A 481 -2.35 17.81 2.90
N ILE A 482 -2.54 19.14 2.96
CA ILE A 482 -1.73 20.03 3.81
C ILE A 482 -1.93 19.69 5.29
N MET A 483 -3.17 19.49 5.73
CA MET A 483 -3.48 19.18 7.13
C MET A 483 -2.83 17.86 7.59
N ILE A 484 -2.83 16.81 6.75
CA ILE A 484 -2.15 15.54 7.04
C ILE A 484 -0.64 15.75 7.16
N LEU A 485 -0.04 16.45 6.19
CA LEU A 485 1.40 16.73 6.17
C LEU A 485 1.83 17.53 7.41
N LEU A 486 1.11 18.61 7.73
CA LEU A 486 1.39 19.44 8.89
C LEU A 486 1.20 18.68 10.21
N ALA A 487 0.11 17.90 10.35
CA ALA A 487 -0.14 17.13 11.56
C ALA A 487 0.98 16.12 11.86
N GLN A 488 1.42 15.35 10.86
CA GLN A 488 2.48 14.37 11.07
C GLN A 488 3.87 15.02 11.22
N THR A 489 4.15 16.10 10.48
CA THR A 489 5.40 16.85 10.64
C THR A 489 5.47 17.48 12.04
N PHE A 490 4.37 18.04 12.53
CA PHE A 490 4.26 18.58 13.88
C PHE A 490 4.43 17.49 14.94
N SER A 491 3.87 16.29 14.74
CA SER A 491 4.09 15.13 15.62
C SER A 491 5.58 14.79 15.75
N PHE A 492 6.32 14.75 14.63
CA PHE A 492 7.77 14.51 14.69
C PHE A 492 8.56 15.69 15.30
N LEU A 493 8.12 16.94 15.07
CA LEU A 493 8.76 18.11 15.68
C LEU A 493 8.56 18.17 17.20
N LEU A 494 7.40 17.76 17.74
CA LEU A 494 7.20 17.62 19.17
C LEU A 494 8.16 16.57 19.76
N LEU A 495 8.24 15.39 19.13
CA LEU A 495 9.12 14.31 19.56
C LEU A 495 10.61 14.70 19.55
N ILE A 496 11.05 15.49 18.57
CA ILE A 496 12.43 16.02 18.54
C ILE A 496 12.61 17.17 19.54
N GLY A 497 11.58 18.00 19.76
CA GLY A 497 11.61 19.11 20.71
C GLY A 497 11.81 18.65 22.15
N GLU A 498 11.05 17.62 22.55
CA GLU A 498 11.19 16.92 23.84
C GLU A 498 12.64 16.45 24.05
N LEU A 499 13.17 15.71 23.07
CA LEU A 499 14.50 15.11 23.10
C LEU A 499 15.64 16.14 23.19
N THR A 500 15.51 17.26 22.49
CA THR A 500 16.56 18.28 22.38
C THR A 500 16.51 19.32 23.51
N GLY A 501 15.56 19.20 24.44
CA GLY A 501 15.30 20.24 25.45
C GLY A 501 14.84 21.57 24.86
N LEU A 502 14.53 21.60 23.55
CA LEU A 502 13.88 22.72 22.88
C LEU A 502 12.38 22.65 23.21
N GLY A 503 12.06 22.97 24.46
CA GLY A 503 10.70 23.03 25.00
C GLY A 503 9.80 23.87 24.08
N LEU A 504 9.06 23.16 23.23
CA LEU A 504 8.11 23.75 22.29
C LEU A 504 6.77 24.05 22.96
N PHE A 505 6.57 23.57 24.19
CA PHE A 505 5.56 23.99 25.17
C PHE A 505 6.13 23.95 26.59
#